data_AF-A0A0F5FRW7-F1
#
_entry.id   AF-A0A0F5FRW7-F1
#
_cell.length_a   1.000
_cell.length_b   1.000
_cell.length_c   1.000
_cell.angle_alpha   90.00
_cell.angle_beta   90.00
_cell.angle_gamma   90.00
#
_symmetry.space_group_name_H-M   'P 1'
#
loop_
_entity.id
_entity.type
_entity.pdbx_description
1 polymer ?
#
loop_
_entity_poly.entity_id
_entity_poly.type
_entity_poly.pdbx_seq_one_letter_code
_entity_poly.pdbx_strand_id
1 'polypeptide(L)'
;MTLKIVRRLLPKWGTTYGPVGEGPFAAILVLHGSEGGWSGWSHQFATLLAAHGFLAFPFSYSRDGNAWNAGSIRDVPLDRTVQVLKALRAFEYAGPKVGILGFSRGAEHALLVATLMAAERMDGQPDAIAAHAAPDVVCGAFDSRRWRDKGDPGWQSWDAAERAWTWRGSSEELKPTTQIAVERITAPIFLSHGIADDVWSVEMTRRLQARLLAAGRAPQVHYFEGQRHMFDSAGQNDLNERLIGFFGEELG
;
A
#
# COMPACT_ATOMS: atom_id res chain seq x y z
N MET A 1 28.71 6.30 -18.22
CA MET A 1 27.92 6.64 -17.02
C MET A 1 27.41 5.34 -16.42
N THR A 2 27.44 5.20 -15.09
CA THR A 2 26.83 4.06 -14.39
C THR A 2 25.41 4.42 -13.95
N LEU A 3 24.50 3.44 -13.96
CA LEU A 3 23.15 3.64 -13.43
C LEU A 3 23.21 3.97 -11.94
N LYS A 4 22.27 4.76 -11.43
CA LYS A 4 22.10 5.03 -9.99
C LYS A 4 21.06 4.13 -9.33
N ILE A 5 20.13 3.63 -10.13
CA ILE A 5 19.07 2.70 -9.72
C ILE A 5 19.22 1.46 -10.58
N VAL A 6 19.26 0.30 -9.93
CA VAL A 6 19.41 -1.01 -10.57
C VAL A 6 18.11 -1.79 -10.39
N ARG A 7 17.66 -2.40 -11.48
CA ARG A 7 16.53 -3.32 -11.49
C ARG A 7 17.02 -4.73 -11.18
N ARG A 8 16.44 -5.38 -10.17
CA ARG A 8 16.77 -6.77 -9.81
C ARG A 8 15.51 -7.62 -9.81
N LEU A 9 15.59 -8.83 -10.34
CA LEU A 9 14.44 -9.74 -10.35
C LEU A 9 14.35 -10.40 -8.97
N LEU A 10 13.29 -10.11 -8.22
CA LEU A 10 12.90 -10.94 -7.08
C LEU A 10 12.38 -12.27 -7.65
N PRO A 11 13.05 -13.41 -7.40
CA PRO A 11 12.75 -14.66 -8.10
C PRO A 11 11.28 -15.06 -7.97
N LYS A 12 10.64 -15.40 -9.10
CA LYS A 12 9.22 -15.81 -9.22
C LYS A 12 8.19 -14.70 -8.93
N TRP A 13 8.61 -13.48 -8.61
CA TRP A 13 7.70 -12.40 -8.23
C TRP A 13 7.68 -11.25 -9.22
N GLY A 14 8.81 -10.56 -9.42
CA GLY A 14 8.83 -9.35 -10.24
C GLY A 14 10.08 -8.52 -10.03
N THR A 15 10.12 -7.35 -10.65
CA THR A 15 11.29 -6.47 -10.60
C THR A 15 11.25 -5.52 -9.41
N THR A 16 12.31 -5.53 -8.62
CA THR A 16 12.61 -4.52 -7.60
C THR A 16 13.48 -3.40 -8.19
N TYR A 17 13.49 -2.26 -7.51
CA TYR A 17 14.31 -1.10 -7.78
C TYR A 17 15.14 -0.83 -6.54
N GLY A 18 16.44 -0.64 -6.68
CA GLY A 18 17.28 -0.29 -5.53
C GLY A 18 18.56 0.41 -5.95
N PRO A 19 19.35 0.90 -4.97
CA PRO A 19 20.63 1.52 -5.24
C PRO A 19 21.60 0.56 -5.94
N VAL A 20 22.67 1.14 -6.50
CA VAL A 20 23.86 0.38 -6.90
C VAL A 20 24.53 -0.23 -5.67
N GLY A 21 25.13 -1.42 -5.85
CA GLY A 21 25.85 -2.15 -4.80
C GLY A 21 25.12 -3.41 -4.37
N GLU A 22 25.71 -4.12 -3.42
CA GLU A 22 25.22 -5.44 -2.97
C GLU A 22 24.31 -5.36 -1.74
N GLY A 23 24.03 -4.15 -1.22
CA GLY A 23 23.23 -3.97 -0.02
C GLY A 23 24.00 -4.35 1.26
N PRO A 24 23.30 -4.80 2.34
CA PRO A 24 21.85 -4.92 2.43
C PRO A 24 21.16 -3.54 2.48
N PHE A 25 20.02 -3.42 1.80
CA PHE A 25 19.21 -2.21 1.78
C PHE A 25 17.92 -2.42 2.59
N ALA A 26 17.49 -1.41 3.35
CA ALA A 26 16.14 -1.40 3.90
C ALA A 26 15.12 -1.60 2.77
N ALA A 27 14.24 -2.59 2.93
CA ALA A 27 13.36 -3.02 1.84
C ALA A 27 11.92 -2.56 2.06
N ILE A 28 11.25 -2.11 1.00
CA ILE A 28 9.88 -1.61 1.05
C ILE A 28 9.04 -2.29 -0.03
N LEU A 29 7.94 -2.92 0.37
CA LEU A 29 6.91 -3.39 -0.53
C LEU A 29 5.95 -2.24 -0.86
N VAL A 30 5.80 -1.89 -2.13
CA VAL A 30 4.93 -0.80 -2.58
C VAL A 30 3.66 -1.37 -3.21
N LEU A 31 2.50 -0.99 -2.69
CA LEU A 31 1.18 -1.45 -3.10
C LEU A 31 0.43 -0.32 -3.82
N HIS A 32 0.08 -0.58 -5.08
CA HIS A 32 -0.72 0.33 -5.91
C HIS A 32 -2.17 0.46 -5.38
N GLY A 33 -2.86 1.53 -5.74
CA GLY A 33 -4.29 1.72 -5.49
C GLY A 33 -5.19 1.06 -6.55
N SER A 34 -6.39 1.62 -6.73
CA SER A 34 -7.38 1.18 -7.72
C SER A 34 -6.87 1.23 -9.16
N GLU A 35 -5.87 2.07 -9.44
CA GLU A 35 -5.28 2.25 -10.75
C GLU A 35 -4.60 0.99 -11.28
N GLY A 36 -4.25 0.04 -10.41
CA GLY A 36 -3.64 -1.24 -10.77
C GLY A 36 -2.12 -1.20 -11.02
N GLY A 37 -1.47 -2.36 -11.02
CA GLY A 37 0.00 -2.43 -11.02
C GLY A 37 0.71 -1.96 -12.29
N TRP A 38 0.06 -2.02 -13.45
CA TRP A 38 0.65 -1.56 -14.73
C TRP A 38 0.41 -0.07 -15.04
N SER A 39 -0.27 0.65 -14.15
CA SER A 39 -0.50 2.10 -14.30
C SER A 39 0.79 2.95 -14.15
N GLY A 40 1.83 2.38 -13.53
CA GLY A 40 3.13 3.02 -13.35
C GLY A 40 3.33 3.78 -12.04
N TRP A 41 2.28 4.10 -11.28
CA TRP A 41 2.39 4.90 -10.05
C TRP A 41 3.24 4.20 -8.97
N SER A 42 3.00 2.92 -8.69
CA SER A 42 3.81 2.16 -7.73
C SER A 42 5.28 2.05 -8.16
N HIS A 43 5.54 1.98 -9.47
CA HIS A 43 6.90 1.96 -10.03
C HIS A 43 7.59 3.32 -9.89
N GLN A 44 6.85 4.43 -10.02
CA GLN A 44 7.36 5.78 -9.75
C GLN A 44 7.79 5.91 -8.28
N PHE A 45 6.95 5.49 -7.33
CA PHE A 45 7.31 5.49 -5.91
C PHE A 45 8.49 4.57 -5.61
N ALA A 46 8.53 3.37 -6.19
CA ALA A 46 9.66 2.46 -6.01
C ALA A 46 10.98 3.06 -6.53
N THR A 47 10.95 3.77 -7.65
CA THR A 47 12.11 4.46 -8.21
C THR A 47 12.55 5.62 -7.31
N LEU A 48 11.61 6.39 -6.77
CA LEU A 48 11.90 7.46 -5.81
C LEU A 48 12.55 6.92 -4.53
N LEU A 49 11.99 5.85 -3.95
CA LEU A 49 12.56 5.18 -2.78
C LEU A 49 13.96 4.64 -3.06
N ALA A 50 14.17 4.04 -4.24
CA ALA A 50 15.49 3.58 -4.67
C ALA A 50 16.51 4.72 -4.81
N ALA A 51 16.09 5.90 -5.25
CA ALA A 51 16.95 7.08 -5.27
C ALA A 51 17.38 7.54 -3.87
N HIS A 52 16.66 7.12 -2.83
CA HIS A 52 16.88 7.48 -1.42
C HIS A 52 17.42 6.32 -0.57
N GLY A 53 17.99 5.29 -1.21
CA GLY A 53 18.72 4.23 -0.49
C GLY A 53 17.93 2.95 -0.20
N PHE A 54 16.63 2.91 -0.53
CA PHE A 54 15.79 1.75 -0.24
C PHE A 54 15.75 0.74 -1.39
N LEU A 55 15.62 -0.54 -1.08
CA LEU A 55 15.21 -1.54 -2.05
C LEU A 55 13.69 -1.60 -2.09
N ALA A 56 13.07 -1.08 -3.16
CA ALA A 56 11.63 -1.04 -3.29
C ALA A 56 11.11 -2.08 -4.29
N PHE A 57 10.05 -2.80 -3.90
CA PHE A 57 9.34 -3.73 -4.77
C PHE A 57 7.91 -3.26 -5.05
N PRO A 58 7.59 -2.73 -6.25
CA PRO A 58 6.23 -2.45 -6.64
C PRO A 58 5.50 -3.76 -6.95
N PHE A 59 4.70 -4.24 -6.00
CA PHE A 59 3.99 -5.50 -6.15
C PHE A 59 2.62 -5.28 -6.79
N SER A 60 2.46 -5.81 -8.01
CA SER A 60 1.18 -5.85 -8.72
C SER A 60 0.31 -6.99 -8.18
N TYR A 61 -0.68 -6.64 -7.36
CA TYR A 61 -1.62 -7.62 -6.79
C TYR A 61 -2.94 -7.71 -7.56
N SER A 62 -3.22 -6.74 -8.45
CA SER A 62 -4.41 -6.74 -9.28
C SER A 62 -4.49 -7.99 -10.16
N ARG A 63 -5.72 -8.52 -10.31
CA ARG A 63 -6.00 -9.68 -11.15
C ARG A 63 -6.26 -9.28 -12.59
N ASP A 64 -5.94 -10.20 -13.49
CA ASP A 64 -6.21 -10.09 -14.92
C ASP A 64 -5.59 -8.85 -15.59
N GLY A 65 -4.58 -8.24 -14.98
CA GLY A 65 -3.86 -7.11 -15.54
C GLY A 65 -2.93 -7.53 -16.69
N ASN A 66 -2.71 -6.61 -17.63
CA ASN A 66 -1.76 -6.73 -18.73
C ASN A 66 -1.22 -5.33 -19.11
N ALA A 67 -0.38 -5.25 -20.15
CA ALA A 67 0.23 -3.99 -20.60
C ALA A 67 -0.78 -2.89 -20.98
N TRP A 68 -2.03 -3.24 -21.28
CA TRP A 68 -3.08 -2.32 -21.73
C TRP A 68 -4.17 -2.09 -20.68
N ASN A 69 -4.18 -2.89 -19.61
CA ASN A 69 -5.09 -2.70 -18.50
C ASN A 69 -4.44 -3.15 -17.19
N ALA A 70 -4.45 -2.27 -16.21
CA ALA A 70 -3.77 -2.49 -14.96
C ALA A 70 -4.43 -3.49 -13.99
N GLY A 71 -5.59 -4.05 -14.35
CA GLY A 71 -6.24 -5.18 -13.69
C GLY A 71 -7.42 -4.79 -12.79
N SER A 72 -7.93 -5.75 -12.04
CA SER A 72 -9.03 -5.55 -11.10
C SER A 72 -8.63 -5.93 -9.67
N ILE A 73 -9.26 -5.27 -8.70
CA ILE A 73 -9.25 -5.63 -7.29
C ILE A 73 -10.55 -6.40 -7.03
N ARG A 74 -10.55 -7.67 -7.39
CA ARG A 74 -11.67 -8.61 -7.20
C ARG A 74 -11.10 -9.93 -6.75
N ASP A 75 -11.60 -10.47 -5.65
CA ASP A 75 -11.14 -11.73 -5.05
C ASP A 75 -9.61 -11.85 -5.01
N VAL A 76 -8.93 -10.77 -4.63
CA VAL A 76 -7.47 -10.71 -4.53
C VAL A 76 -7.03 -11.46 -3.26
N PRO A 77 -6.21 -12.51 -3.37
CA PRO A 77 -5.73 -13.26 -2.20
C PRO A 77 -4.63 -12.51 -1.47
N LEU A 78 -4.94 -11.99 -0.29
CA LEU A 78 -3.99 -11.27 0.58
C LEU A 78 -2.86 -12.20 1.07
N ASP A 79 -3.06 -13.52 1.10
CA ASP A 79 -2.03 -14.53 1.37
C ASP A 79 -0.82 -14.40 0.42
N ARG A 80 -1.02 -13.96 -0.83
CA ARG A 80 0.09 -13.74 -1.77
C ARG A 80 1.03 -12.64 -1.29
N THR A 81 0.51 -11.62 -0.62
CA THR A 81 1.32 -10.53 -0.08
C THR A 81 2.20 -11.00 1.07
N VAL A 82 1.70 -11.91 1.92
CA VAL A 82 2.52 -12.59 2.94
C VAL A 82 3.69 -13.33 2.30
N GLN A 83 3.43 -14.07 1.22
CA GLN A 83 4.47 -14.81 0.51
C GLN A 83 5.50 -13.87 -0.12
N VAL A 84 5.06 -12.72 -0.65
CA VAL A 84 5.96 -11.67 -1.17
C VAL A 84 6.80 -11.06 -0.06
N LEU A 85 6.22 -10.71 1.10
CA LEU A 85 6.97 -10.16 2.23
C LEU A 85 8.08 -11.12 2.66
N LYS A 86 7.75 -12.41 2.77
CA LYS A 86 8.73 -13.45 3.08
C LYS A 86 9.83 -13.53 2.03
N ALA A 87 9.47 -13.49 0.74
CA ALA A 87 10.44 -13.54 -0.35
C ALA A 87 11.33 -12.30 -0.41
N LEU A 88 10.76 -11.11 -0.22
CA LEU A 88 11.49 -9.84 -0.20
C LEU A 88 12.46 -9.78 0.98
N ARG A 89 12.03 -10.21 2.17
CA ARG A 89 12.90 -10.30 3.35
C ARG A 89 14.05 -11.30 3.19
N ALA A 90 13.84 -12.37 2.42
CA ALA A 90 14.86 -13.37 2.13
C ALA A 90 15.73 -13.03 0.90
N PHE A 91 15.49 -11.88 0.25
CA PHE A 91 16.22 -11.50 -0.93
C PHE A 91 17.62 -11.02 -0.55
N GLU A 92 18.65 -11.45 -1.29
CA GLU A 92 20.07 -11.24 -0.91
C GLU A 92 20.47 -9.76 -0.75
N TYR A 93 19.75 -8.86 -1.42
CA TYR A 93 19.97 -7.41 -1.36
C TYR A 93 19.17 -6.70 -0.26
N ALA A 94 18.23 -7.40 0.39
CA ALA A 94 17.37 -6.83 1.42
C ALA A 94 18.01 -6.94 2.80
N GLY A 95 17.83 -5.90 3.61
CA GLY A 95 18.11 -5.92 5.04
C GLY A 95 17.09 -6.73 5.83
N PRO A 96 17.31 -6.87 7.15
CA PRO A 96 16.49 -7.73 7.99
C PRO A 96 15.07 -7.21 8.18
N LYS A 97 14.85 -5.89 8.04
CA LYS A 97 13.54 -5.22 8.19
C LYS A 97 12.90 -4.93 6.82
N VAL A 98 11.58 -5.10 6.74
CA VAL A 98 10.76 -4.83 5.54
C VAL A 98 9.56 -3.98 5.91
N GLY A 99 9.42 -2.83 5.24
CA GLY A 99 8.23 -1.98 5.34
C GLY A 99 7.20 -2.26 4.26
N ILE A 100 5.96 -1.80 4.46
CA ILE A 100 4.92 -1.71 3.43
C ILE A 100 4.50 -0.26 3.25
N LEU A 101 4.44 0.19 1.99
CA LEU A 101 3.84 1.45 1.59
C LEU A 101 2.63 1.17 0.69
N GLY A 102 1.47 1.74 1.03
CA GLY A 102 0.28 1.68 0.21
C GLY A 102 -0.38 3.03 0.00
N PHE A 103 -1.01 3.20 -1.17
CA PHE A 103 -1.81 4.37 -1.54
C PHE A 103 -3.25 3.94 -1.84
N SER A 104 -4.26 4.67 -1.33
CA SER A 104 -5.68 4.40 -1.62
C SER A 104 -6.05 2.93 -1.31
N ARG A 105 -6.52 2.15 -2.29
CA ARG A 105 -6.75 0.69 -2.14
C ARG A 105 -5.49 -0.11 -1.76
N GLY A 106 -4.30 0.36 -2.11
CA GLY A 106 -3.04 -0.22 -1.67
C GLY A 106 -2.77 0.04 -0.19
N ALA A 107 -3.25 1.18 0.33
CA ALA A 107 -3.17 1.51 1.74
C ALA A 107 -4.17 0.65 2.56
N GLU A 108 -5.38 0.43 2.03
CA GLU A 108 -6.31 -0.57 2.53
C GLU A 108 -5.64 -1.95 2.63
N HIS A 109 -5.03 -2.40 1.53
CA HIS A 109 -4.34 -3.68 1.45
C HIS A 109 -3.24 -3.77 2.52
N ALA A 110 -2.38 -2.75 2.64
CA ALA A 110 -1.30 -2.72 3.62
C ALA A 110 -1.82 -2.92 5.06
N LEU A 111 -2.87 -2.18 5.44
CA LEU A 111 -3.49 -2.27 6.76
C LEU A 111 -4.17 -3.63 6.98
N LEU A 112 -4.84 -4.18 5.96
CA LEU A 112 -5.50 -5.48 6.03
C LEU A 112 -4.50 -6.61 6.24
N VAL A 113 -3.45 -6.70 5.42
CA VAL A 113 -2.43 -7.75 5.56
C VAL A 113 -1.78 -7.68 6.93
N ALA A 114 -1.38 -6.49 7.39
CA ALA A 114 -0.79 -6.32 8.70
C ALA A 114 -1.74 -6.74 9.84
N THR A 115 -3.01 -6.34 9.76
CA THR A 115 -4.04 -6.68 10.75
C THR A 115 -4.30 -8.19 10.81
N LEU A 116 -4.42 -8.84 9.65
CA LEU A 116 -4.68 -10.28 9.54
C LEU A 116 -3.49 -11.11 10.03
N MET A 117 -2.27 -10.74 9.63
CA MET A 117 -1.05 -11.37 10.14
C MET A 117 -0.91 -11.22 11.66
N ALA A 118 -1.22 -10.04 12.20
CA ALA A 118 -1.18 -9.80 13.65
C ALA A 118 -2.25 -10.62 14.39
N ALA A 119 -3.47 -10.71 13.84
CA ALA A 119 -4.55 -11.50 14.40
C ALA A 119 -4.20 -12.99 14.52
N GLU A 120 -3.52 -13.53 13.51
CA GLU A 120 -3.06 -14.92 13.48
C GLU A 120 -1.69 -15.12 14.16
N ARG A 121 -1.08 -14.07 14.73
CA ARG A 121 0.26 -14.08 15.34
C ARG A 121 1.32 -14.67 14.40
N MET A 122 1.27 -14.29 13.13
CA MET A 122 2.20 -14.78 12.12
C MET A 122 3.58 -14.16 12.30
N ASP A 123 4.62 -14.94 12.01
CA ASP A 123 5.98 -14.43 11.85
C ASP A 123 6.12 -13.60 10.57
N GLY A 124 7.16 -12.76 10.51
CA GLY A 124 7.50 -11.99 9.31
C GLY A 124 6.52 -10.86 8.98
N GLN A 125 5.77 -10.38 9.98
CA GLN A 125 4.98 -9.15 9.89
C GLN A 125 5.82 -7.96 9.39
N PRO A 126 5.21 -6.95 8.76
CA PRO A 126 5.91 -5.74 8.37
C PRO A 126 6.53 -5.04 9.58
N ASP A 127 7.74 -4.51 9.42
CA ASP A 127 8.45 -3.78 10.47
C ASP A 127 7.99 -2.32 10.56
N ALA A 128 7.44 -1.77 9.47
CA ALA A 128 6.86 -0.43 9.41
C ALA A 128 5.78 -0.37 8.33
N ILE A 129 4.71 0.40 8.56
CA ILE A 129 3.59 0.52 7.62
C ILE A 129 3.28 1.98 7.37
N ALA A 130 3.28 2.39 6.10
CA ALA A 130 2.80 3.68 5.67
C ALA A 130 1.55 3.53 4.78
N ALA A 131 0.48 4.23 5.16
CA ALA A 131 -0.82 4.15 4.50
C ALA A 131 -1.30 5.57 4.15
N HIS A 132 -1.24 5.89 2.85
CA HIS A 132 -1.70 7.17 2.32
C HIS A 132 -3.13 7.07 1.78
N ALA A 133 -4.02 7.97 2.23
CA ALA A 133 -5.42 8.02 1.85
C ALA A 133 -6.12 6.66 1.98
N ALA A 134 -5.94 5.97 3.11
CA ALA A 134 -6.50 4.65 3.37
C ALA A 134 -7.99 4.71 3.76
N PRO A 135 -8.80 3.66 3.48
CA PRO A 135 -10.16 3.62 3.94
C PRO A 135 -10.13 3.03 5.34
N ASP A 136 -11.08 3.41 6.18
CA ASP A 136 -11.17 2.85 7.53
C ASP A 136 -11.94 1.51 7.57
N VAL A 137 -12.51 1.11 6.44
CA VAL A 137 -13.29 -0.10 6.26
C VAL A 137 -12.85 -0.85 5.01
N VAL A 138 -13.19 -2.13 4.93
CA VAL A 138 -13.04 -2.93 3.72
C VAL A 138 -13.92 -2.36 2.63
N CYS A 139 -13.33 -2.15 1.46
CA CYS A 139 -14.01 -1.74 0.26
C CYS A 139 -14.35 -2.97 -0.60
N GLY A 140 -15.53 -2.97 -1.23
CA GLY A 140 -15.89 -3.89 -2.32
C GLY A 140 -14.97 -3.83 -3.54
N ALA A 141 -15.24 -4.74 -4.48
CA ALA A 141 -14.36 -4.93 -5.64
C ALA A 141 -14.27 -3.68 -6.53
N PHE A 142 -13.19 -3.57 -7.31
CA PHE A 142 -13.00 -2.50 -8.27
C PHE A 142 -12.40 -3.04 -9.57
N ASP A 143 -12.93 -2.66 -10.72
CA ASP A 143 -12.39 -3.01 -12.04
C ASP A 143 -12.10 -1.74 -12.83
N SER A 144 -10.81 -1.41 -12.99
CA SER A 144 -10.37 -0.19 -13.68
C SER A 144 -10.83 -0.15 -15.14
N ARG A 145 -11.04 -1.30 -15.80
CA ARG A 145 -11.54 -1.34 -17.18
C ARG A 145 -12.94 -0.75 -17.32
N ARG A 146 -13.75 -0.95 -16.28
CA ARG A 146 -15.18 -0.60 -16.24
C ARG A 146 -15.43 0.73 -15.56
N TRP A 147 -14.41 1.32 -14.93
CA TRP A 147 -14.56 2.62 -14.31
C TRP A 147 -14.93 3.68 -15.35
N ARG A 148 -15.94 4.47 -15.01
CA ARG A 148 -16.40 5.63 -15.76
C ARG A 148 -16.70 6.73 -14.76
N ASP A 149 -16.56 7.98 -15.16
CA ASP A 149 -16.84 9.12 -14.28
C ASP A 149 -18.34 9.29 -14.07
N LYS A 150 -18.72 9.87 -12.93
CA LYS A 150 -20.13 10.14 -12.64
C LYS A 150 -20.73 11.06 -13.72
N GLY A 151 -21.79 10.59 -14.36
CA GLY A 151 -22.44 11.29 -15.47
C GLY A 151 -22.11 10.71 -16.85
N ASP A 152 -21.11 9.83 -16.94
CA ASP A 152 -20.88 9.02 -18.14
C ASP A 152 -22.02 7.97 -18.30
N PRO A 153 -22.54 7.71 -19.51
CA PRO A 153 -23.60 6.73 -19.74
C PRO A 153 -23.26 5.29 -19.29
N GLY A 154 -21.97 4.96 -19.22
CA GLY A 154 -21.46 3.69 -18.72
C GLY A 154 -21.13 3.68 -17.23
N TRP A 155 -21.40 4.76 -16.49
CA TRP A 155 -21.22 4.81 -15.05
C TRP A 155 -22.09 3.77 -14.34
N GLN A 156 -21.47 3.04 -13.43
CA GLN A 156 -22.14 2.05 -12.60
C GLN A 156 -21.92 2.39 -11.14
N SER A 157 -22.97 2.32 -10.33
CA SER A 157 -22.83 2.36 -8.89
C SER A 157 -22.01 1.18 -8.42
N TRP A 158 -21.22 1.39 -7.38
CA TRP A 158 -20.46 0.33 -6.77
C TRP A 158 -21.36 -0.76 -6.17
N ASP A 159 -21.09 -2.02 -6.51
CA ASP A 159 -21.83 -3.16 -5.97
C ASP A 159 -21.15 -3.68 -4.69
N ALA A 160 -21.81 -3.52 -3.54
CA ALA A 160 -21.34 -4.00 -2.25
C ALA A 160 -21.38 -5.54 -2.11
N ALA A 161 -22.00 -6.27 -3.03
CA ALA A 161 -21.93 -7.73 -3.08
C ALA A 161 -20.58 -8.22 -3.63
N GLU A 162 -19.89 -7.41 -4.43
CA GLU A 162 -18.63 -7.78 -5.05
C GLU A 162 -17.46 -7.69 -4.05
N ARG A 163 -16.66 -8.76 -3.96
CA ARG A 163 -15.59 -8.91 -2.95
C ARG A 163 -14.25 -8.49 -3.53
N ALA A 164 -13.55 -7.61 -2.83
CA ALA A 164 -12.21 -7.17 -3.23
C ALA A 164 -11.13 -8.16 -2.82
N TRP A 165 -11.24 -8.70 -1.61
CA TRP A 165 -10.16 -9.41 -0.93
C TRP A 165 -10.59 -10.79 -0.47
N THR A 166 -9.65 -11.71 -0.48
CA THR A 166 -9.76 -13.01 0.18
C THR A 166 -8.58 -13.22 1.13
N TRP A 167 -8.83 -13.94 2.21
CA TRP A 167 -7.85 -14.39 3.18
C TRP A 167 -8.16 -15.84 3.53
N ARG A 168 -7.15 -16.72 3.47
CA ARG A 168 -7.33 -18.17 3.65
C ARG A 168 -8.41 -18.76 2.73
N GLY A 169 -8.54 -18.21 1.52
CA GLY A 169 -9.55 -18.62 0.54
C GLY A 169 -10.99 -18.18 0.83
N SER A 170 -11.21 -17.33 1.84
CA SER A 170 -12.54 -16.80 2.21
C SER A 170 -12.57 -15.27 2.16
N SER A 171 -13.73 -14.69 1.93
CA SER A 171 -13.99 -13.24 2.03
C SER A 171 -14.99 -12.89 3.13
N GLU A 172 -15.39 -13.86 3.96
CA GLU A 172 -16.48 -13.67 4.93
C GLU A 172 -16.14 -12.65 6.01
N GLU A 173 -14.88 -12.57 6.45
CA GLU A 173 -14.38 -11.55 7.37
C GLU A 173 -13.91 -10.27 6.67
N LEU A 174 -13.95 -10.25 5.33
CA LEU A 174 -13.51 -9.15 4.48
C LEU A 174 -14.67 -8.63 3.63
N LYS A 175 -15.88 -8.64 4.20
CA LYS A 175 -17.05 -8.06 3.55
C LYS A 175 -16.91 -6.54 3.50
N PRO A 176 -17.39 -5.87 2.43
CA PRO A 176 -17.41 -4.41 2.38
C PRO A 176 -18.07 -3.81 3.62
N THR A 177 -17.60 -2.63 4.05
CA THR A 177 -17.96 -1.92 5.28
C THR A 177 -17.45 -2.53 6.60
N THR A 178 -16.82 -3.71 6.57
CA THR A 178 -16.16 -4.27 7.76
C THR A 178 -15.01 -3.35 8.18
N GLN A 179 -14.95 -2.97 9.46
CA GLN A 179 -13.89 -2.10 9.96
C GLN A 179 -12.52 -2.79 9.92
N ILE A 180 -11.47 -2.04 9.54
CA ILE A 180 -10.10 -2.53 9.60
C ILE A 180 -9.60 -2.40 11.04
N ALA A 181 -9.26 -3.53 11.67
CA ALA A 181 -8.84 -3.60 13.07
C ALA A 181 -7.36 -3.20 13.27
N VAL A 182 -7.00 -1.97 12.87
CA VAL A 182 -5.63 -1.44 12.90
C VAL A 182 -4.98 -1.41 14.29
N GLU A 183 -5.77 -1.43 15.37
CA GLU A 183 -5.29 -1.56 16.75
C GLU A 183 -4.49 -2.84 17.00
N ARG A 184 -4.68 -3.87 16.16
CA ARG A 184 -3.94 -5.15 16.25
C ARG A 184 -2.50 -5.03 15.77
N ILE A 185 -2.18 -4.05 14.92
CA ILE A 185 -0.88 -3.90 14.28
C ILE A 185 0.13 -3.34 15.28
N THR A 186 1.15 -4.10 15.67
CA THR A 186 2.17 -3.65 16.65
C THR A 186 3.30 -2.83 16.04
N ALA A 187 3.50 -2.91 14.73
CA ALA A 187 4.51 -2.11 14.04
C ALA A 187 4.17 -0.59 14.10
N PRO A 188 5.18 0.28 13.98
CA PRO A 188 5.00 1.71 13.71
C PRO A 188 4.12 1.94 12.47
N ILE A 189 3.20 2.91 12.58
CA ILE A 189 2.24 3.25 11.53
C ILE A 189 2.37 4.73 11.19
N PHE A 190 2.54 5.00 9.90
CA PHE A 190 2.41 6.31 9.28
C PHE A 190 1.08 6.40 8.54
N LEU A 191 0.25 7.38 8.88
CA LEU A 191 -0.99 7.69 8.18
C LEU A 191 -0.88 9.07 7.54
N SER A 192 -1.29 9.20 6.28
CA SER A 192 -1.39 10.52 5.63
C SER A 192 -2.65 10.68 4.82
N HIS A 193 -3.14 11.92 4.69
CA HIS A 193 -4.36 12.22 3.94
C HIS A 193 -4.41 13.70 3.52
N GLY A 194 -4.91 13.97 2.32
CA GLY A 194 -5.27 15.32 1.90
C GLY A 194 -6.60 15.76 2.53
N ILE A 195 -6.69 16.95 3.10
CA ILE A 195 -7.93 17.41 3.76
C ILE A 195 -9.05 17.66 2.74
N ALA A 196 -8.69 18.03 1.51
CA ALA A 196 -9.63 18.28 0.41
C ALA A 196 -9.80 17.06 -0.50
N ASP A 197 -9.47 15.85 -0.03
CA ASP A 197 -9.65 14.61 -0.79
C ASP A 197 -11.12 14.44 -1.20
N ASP A 198 -11.31 14.39 -2.51
CA ASP A 198 -12.60 14.36 -3.20
C ASP A 198 -13.04 12.94 -3.58
N VAL A 199 -12.22 11.94 -3.28
CA VAL A 199 -12.52 10.53 -3.49
C VAL A 199 -12.79 9.86 -2.13
N TRP A 200 -11.92 10.10 -1.14
CA TRP A 200 -11.96 9.48 0.19
C TRP A 200 -11.99 10.58 1.23
N SER A 201 -12.99 10.55 2.11
CA SER A 201 -13.07 11.59 3.15
C SER A 201 -11.91 11.45 4.13
N VAL A 202 -11.25 12.57 4.47
CA VAL A 202 -10.22 12.64 5.52
C VAL A 202 -10.70 12.08 6.87
N GLU A 203 -12.01 12.04 7.11
CA GLU A 203 -12.61 11.40 8.28
C GLU A 203 -12.24 9.91 8.39
N MET A 204 -11.97 9.23 7.28
CA MET A 204 -11.49 7.84 7.29
C MET A 204 -10.16 7.74 8.06
N THR A 205 -9.17 8.58 7.74
CA THR A 205 -7.91 8.62 8.49
C THR A 205 -8.08 9.10 9.93
N ARG A 206 -8.99 10.05 10.20
CA ARG A 206 -9.31 10.48 11.57
C ARG A 206 -9.85 9.31 12.41
N ARG A 207 -10.71 8.46 11.85
CA ARG A 207 -11.22 7.26 12.52
C ARG A 207 -10.14 6.21 12.75
N LEU A 208 -9.26 5.98 11.78
CA LEU A 208 -8.08 5.11 11.96
C LEU A 208 -7.17 5.62 13.09
N GLN A 209 -6.84 6.92 13.10
CA GLN A 209 -6.06 7.55 14.16
C GLN A 209 -6.74 7.39 15.52
N ALA A 210 -8.02 7.74 15.63
CA ALA A 210 -8.77 7.66 16.90
C ALA A 210 -8.77 6.23 17.46
N ARG A 211 -8.93 5.22 16.59
CA ARG A 211 -8.90 3.80 16.97
C ARG A 211 -7.53 3.37 17.50
N LEU A 212 -6.44 3.81 16.86
CA LEU A 212 -5.08 3.55 17.33
C LEU A 212 -4.80 4.22 18.68
N LEU A 213 -5.18 5.49 18.84
CA LEU A 213 -5.03 6.23 20.11
C LEU A 213 -5.83 5.58 21.25
N ALA A 214 -7.07 5.16 20.99
CA ALA A 214 -7.92 4.47 21.96
C ALA A 214 -7.32 3.12 22.42
N ALA A 215 -6.49 2.50 21.58
CA ALA A 215 -5.74 1.30 21.91
C ALA A 215 -4.36 1.58 22.55
N GLY A 216 -4.09 2.82 22.96
CA GLY A 216 -2.83 3.22 23.58
C GLY A 216 -1.63 3.26 22.61
N ARG A 217 -1.89 3.39 21.30
CA ARG A 217 -0.85 3.48 20.27
C ARG A 217 -0.60 4.93 19.87
N ALA A 218 0.56 5.18 19.25
CA ALA A 218 0.98 6.51 18.84
C ALA A 218 1.40 6.50 17.35
N PRO A 219 0.44 6.51 16.39
CA PRO A 219 0.78 6.59 14.97
C PRO A 219 1.34 7.96 14.61
N GLN A 220 2.24 8.01 13.63
CA GLN A 220 2.61 9.25 12.95
C GLN A 220 1.47 9.60 11.98
N VAL A 221 0.84 10.77 12.12
CA VAL A 221 -0.31 11.17 11.31
C VAL A 221 -0.08 12.53 10.68
N HIS A 222 -0.26 12.62 9.36
CA HIS A 222 -0.04 13.84 8.59
C HIS A 222 -1.27 14.22 7.78
N TYR A 223 -1.81 15.39 8.06
CA TYR A 223 -2.92 15.99 7.30
C TYR A 223 -2.39 17.11 6.43
N PHE A 224 -2.71 17.08 5.14
CA PHE A 224 -2.22 18.03 4.17
C PHE A 224 -3.36 18.97 3.73
N GLU A 225 -3.27 20.23 4.15
CA GLU A 225 -4.27 21.25 3.83
C GLU A 225 -4.37 21.50 2.32
N GLY A 226 -5.59 21.62 1.80
CA GLY A 226 -5.87 21.88 0.38
C GLY A 226 -5.54 20.74 -0.60
N GLN A 227 -4.84 19.69 -0.16
CA GLN A 227 -4.51 18.56 -1.03
C GLN A 227 -5.72 17.65 -1.24
N ARG A 228 -5.91 17.20 -2.49
CA ARG A 228 -6.97 16.28 -2.93
C ARG A 228 -6.51 14.83 -2.86
N HIS A 229 -7.23 13.88 -3.47
CA HIS A 229 -6.77 12.49 -3.54
C HIS A 229 -5.44 12.36 -4.28
N MET A 230 -5.32 13.11 -5.38
CA MET A 230 -4.06 13.32 -6.09
C MET A 230 -3.47 14.64 -5.62
N PHE A 231 -2.29 14.58 -5.00
CA PHE A 231 -1.60 15.76 -4.52
C PHE A 231 -1.04 16.58 -5.68
N ASP A 232 -0.92 17.89 -5.48
CA ASP A 232 -0.11 18.72 -6.38
C ASP A 232 1.39 18.42 -6.19
N SER A 233 2.26 19.02 -7.00
CA SER A 233 3.70 18.77 -6.92
C SER A 233 4.32 19.12 -5.57
N ALA A 234 3.87 20.19 -4.92
CA ALA A 234 4.44 20.63 -3.65
C ALA A 234 3.99 19.70 -2.51
N GLY A 235 2.69 19.38 -2.46
CA GLY A 235 2.15 18.40 -1.51
C GLY A 235 2.78 17.02 -1.70
N GLN A 236 2.98 16.58 -2.95
CA GLN A 236 3.60 15.29 -3.23
C GLN A 236 5.06 15.25 -2.75
N ASN A 237 5.81 16.34 -2.91
CA ASN A 237 7.18 16.42 -2.39
C ASN A 237 7.20 16.35 -0.86
N ASP A 238 6.34 17.09 -0.16
CA ASP A 238 6.23 17.04 1.30
C ASP A 238 5.85 15.63 1.79
N LEU A 239 4.87 14.98 1.14
CA LEU A 239 4.53 13.59 1.43
C LEU A 239 5.73 12.65 1.23
N ASN A 240 6.47 12.80 0.14
CA ASN A 240 7.64 11.97 -0.16
C ASN A 240 8.73 12.12 0.90
N GLU A 241 9.07 13.35 1.30
CA GLU A 241 10.07 13.63 2.33
C GLU A 241 9.70 12.96 3.66
N ARG A 242 8.44 13.07 4.08
CA ARG A 242 7.94 12.44 5.31
C ARG A 242 7.94 10.91 5.24
N LEU A 243 7.54 10.33 4.11
CA LEU A 243 7.57 8.88 3.90
C LEU A 243 9.00 8.34 3.96
N ILE A 244 9.94 9.02 3.29
CA ILE A 244 11.36 8.67 3.30
C ILE A 244 11.94 8.78 4.71
N GLY A 245 11.60 9.86 5.44
CA GLY A 245 12.01 10.05 6.83
C GLY A 245 11.50 8.93 7.75
N PHE A 246 10.20 8.61 7.67
CA PHE A 246 9.57 7.53 8.43
C PHE A 246 10.25 6.18 8.17
N PHE A 247 10.41 5.77 6.91
CA PHE A 247 11.08 4.50 6.63
C PHE A 247 12.57 4.51 6.97
N GLY A 248 13.23 5.66 6.89
CA GLY A 248 14.63 5.80 7.30
C GLY A 248 14.82 5.59 8.81
N GLU A 249 13.89 6.11 9.63
CA GLU A 249 13.88 5.91 11.07
C GLU A 249 13.54 4.46 11.45
N GLU A 250 12.48 3.89 10.86
CA GLU A 250 11.95 2.60 11.31
C GLU A 250 12.70 1.39 10.73
N LEU A 251 13.19 1.49 9.49
CA LEU A 251 13.89 0.40 8.79
C LEU A 251 15.41 0.52 8.83
N GLY A 252 15.94 1.69 9.23
CA GLY A 252 17.37 1.91 9.47
C GLY A 252 17.94 1.09 10.61
#